data_AF-A0A3D3XC47-F1
#
_entry.id   AF-A0A3D3XC47-F1
#
_cell.length_a   1.000
_cell.length_b   1.000
_cell.length_c   1.000
_cell.angle_alpha   90.00
_cell.angle_beta   90.00
_cell.angle_gamma   90.00
#
_symmetry.space_group_name_H-M   'P 1'
#
loop_
_entity.id
_entity.type
_entity.pdbx_description
1 polymer ?
#
loop_
_entity_poly.entity_id
_entity_poly.type
_entity_poly.pdbx_seq_one_letter_code
_entity_poly.pdbx_strand_id
1 'polypeptide(L)'
;KSFDEILEKQNNVRHAGEAETSMLLYLKPELVDQEALQKADGPLDLKMMGPGSYRWQSFKSMSPNGVIGCPSAASAEKGAALLDAASKGVCRLMKDQETWSD
;
A
#
# COMPACT_ATOMS: atom_id res chain seq x y z
N LYS A 1 -12.48 -9.15 -3.85
CA LYS A 1 -11.85 -9.05 -2.53
C LYS A 1 -11.56 -7.59 -2.26
N SER A 2 -11.77 -7.10 -1.04
CA SER A 2 -11.22 -5.81 -0.62
C SER A 2 -9.72 -5.95 -0.34
N PHE A 3 -9.02 -4.82 -0.22
CA PHE A 3 -7.55 -4.84 -0.07
C PHE A 3 -7.11 -5.52 1.23
N ASP A 4 -7.83 -5.29 2.33
CA ASP A 4 -7.61 -5.91 3.63
C ASP A 4 -7.75 -7.44 3.61
N GLU A 5 -8.56 -8.01 2.72
CA GLU A 5 -8.68 -9.47 2.52
C GLU A 5 -7.50 -10.08 1.73
N ILE A 6 -6.68 -9.24 1.07
CA ILE A 6 -5.54 -9.67 0.25
C ILE A 6 -4.22 -9.46 0.98
N LEU A 7 -4.13 -8.38 1.76
CA LEU A 7 -2.94 -7.99 2.50
C LEU A 7 -2.82 -8.81 3.80
N GLU A 8 -1.59 -9.16 4.18
CA GLU A 8 -1.33 -10.03 5.34
C GLU A 8 -0.75 -9.28 6.53
N LYS A 9 0.13 -8.30 6.29
CA LYS A 9 0.83 -7.56 7.36
C LYS A 9 0.32 -6.13 7.55
N GLN A 10 -0.62 -5.69 6.72
CA GLN A 10 -1.21 -4.35 6.77
C GLN A 10 -2.67 -4.39 6.32
N ASN A 11 -3.48 -3.46 6.83
CA ASN A 11 -4.93 -3.43 6.56
C ASN A 11 -5.32 -2.52 5.38
N ASN A 12 -4.39 -1.76 4.82
CA ASN A 12 -4.64 -0.86 3.70
C ASN A 12 -3.33 -0.54 2.97
N VAL A 13 -3.41 0.21 1.87
CA VAL A 13 -2.25 0.73 1.13
C VAL A 13 -1.41 1.63 2.04
N ARG A 14 -0.09 1.49 1.90
CA ARG A 14 0.94 2.31 2.55
C ARG A 14 2.06 2.55 1.53
N HIS A 15 2.98 3.46 1.84
CA HIS A 15 4.02 3.88 0.90
C HIS A 15 5.18 2.88 0.79
N ALA A 16 5.41 2.37 -0.41
CA ALA A 16 6.31 1.25 -0.70
C ALA A 16 6.02 0.01 0.18
N GLY A 17 4.76 -0.12 0.62
CA GLY A 17 4.31 -1.22 1.48
C GLY A 17 3.96 -2.48 0.68
N GLU A 18 3.33 -3.44 1.37
CA GLU A 18 2.93 -4.73 0.80
C GLU A 18 2.13 -4.58 -0.51
N ALA A 19 1.15 -3.66 -0.55
CA ALA A 19 0.29 -3.47 -1.71
C ALA A 19 1.04 -2.94 -2.93
N GLU A 20 1.76 -1.81 -2.80
CA GLU A 20 2.45 -1.16 -3.91
C GLU A 20 3.55 -2.04 -4.49
N THR A 21 4.35 -2.68 -3.62
CA THR A 21 5.40 -3.61 -4.03
C THR A 21 4.81 -4.84 -4.71
N SER A 22 3.70 -5.39 -4.21
CA SER A 22 3.02 -6.53 -4.86
C SER A 22 2.56 -6.17 -6.28
N MET A 23 1.96 -4.99 -6.47
CA MET A 23 1.53 -4.52 -7.79
C MET A 23 2.72 -4.37 -8.75
N LEU A 24 3.86 -3.82 -8.28
CA LEU A 24 5.08 -3.74 -9.10
C LEU A 24 5.67 -5.12 -9.41
N LEU A 25 5.70 -6.06 -8.46
CA LEU A 25 6.16 -7.43 -8.71
C LEU A 25 5.33 -8.13 -9.80
N TYR A 26 4.03 -7.81 -9.91
CA TYR A 26 3.19 -8.32 -10.99
C TYR A 26 3.44 -7.62 -12.34
N LEU A 27 3.56 -6.29 -12.35
CA LEU A 27 3.64 -5.50 -13.59
C LEU A 27 5.05 -5.42 -14.19
N LYS A 28 6.06 -5.26 -13.32
CA LYS A 28 7.45 -4.91 -13.63
C LYS A 28 8.40 -5.50 -12.57
N PRO A 29 8.46 -6.83 -12.41
CA PRO A 29 9.29 -7.47 -11.38
C PRO A 29 10.79 -7.09 -11.46
N GLU A 30 11.29 -6.75 -12.65
CA GLU A 30 12.67 -6.32 -12.89
C GLU A 30 13.04 -4.99 -12.22
N LEU A 31 12.05 -4.19 -11.80
CA LEU A 31 12.25 -2.93 -11.09
C LEU A 31 12.29 -3.09 -9.57
N VAL A 32 12.09 -4.30 -9.06
CA VAL A 32 12.03 -4.59 -7.62
C VAL A 32 13.22 -5.46 -7.23
N ASP A 33 14.07 -4.92 -6.36
CA ASP A 33 15.16 -5.68 -5.74
C ASP A 33 14.59 -6.63 -4.67
N GLN A 34 14.38 -7.89 -5.06
CA GLN A 34 13.80 -8.92 -4.20
C GLN A 34 14.71 -9.30 -3.02
N GLU A 35 16.03 -9.11 -3.12
CA GLU A 35 16.96 -9.37 -2.03
C GLU A 35 16.84 -8.30 -0.93
N ALA A 36 16.61 -7.05 -1.34
CA ALA A 36 16.41 -5.94 -0.41
C ALA A 36 15.04 -5.98 0.31
N LEU A 37 13.99 -6.54 -0.32
CA LEU A 37 12.62 -6.56 0.21
C LEU A 37 12.52 -7.09 1.65
N GLN A 38 13.25 -8.17 1.94
CA GLN A 38 13.20 -8.82 3.26
C GLN A 38 13.70 -7.94 4.41
N LYS A 39 14.42 -6.87 4.10
CA LYS A 39 14.97 -5.91 5.07
C LYS A 39 14.39 -4.50 4.90
N ALA A 40 13.40 -4.34 4.02
CA ALA A 40 12.84 -3.05 3.64
C ALA A 40 11.62 -2.65 4.48
N ASP A 41 11.14 -3.49 5.39
CA ASP A 41 9.99 -3.16 6.24
C ASP A 41 10.21 -1.86 7.01
N GLY A 42 9.15 -1.05 7.06
CA GLY A 42 9.11 0.24 7.72
C GLY A 42 8.05 0.30 8.82
N PRO A 43 7.85 1.47 9.45
CA PRO A 43 6.75 1.67 10.39
C PRO A 43 5.38 1.43 9.73
N LEU A 44 4.43 0.85 10.46
CA LEU A 44 3.07 0.60 9.99
C LEU A 44 2.14 1.81 10.13
N ASP A 45 2.41 2.65 11.12
CA ASP A 45 1.55 3.76 11.53
C ASP A 45 2.30 5.10 11.55
N LEU A 46 1.54 6.16 11.26
CA LEU A 46 2.02 7.52 11.44
C LEU A 46 2.02 7.85 12.94
N LYS A 47 3.12 8.44 13.42
CA LYS A 47 3.23 8.85 14.81
C LYS A 47 2.30 10.04 15.10
N MET A 48 1.21 9.78 15.82
CA MET A 48 0.34 10.82 16.37
C MET A 48 1.07 11.65 17.43
N MET A 49 0.78 12.96 17.50
CA MET A 49 1.43 13.90 18.41
C MET A 49 0.43 14.43 19.44
N GLY A 50 0.12 13.60 20.44
CA GLY A 50 -0.90 13.89 21.44
C GLY A 50 -2.29 13.37 21.02
N PRO A 51 -3.31 13.50 21.89
CA PRO A 51 -4.64 12.98 21.62
C PRO A 51 -5.26 13.64 20.37
N GLY A 52 -5.61 12.83 19.37
CA GLY A 52 -6.36 13.28 18.19
C GLY A 52 -5.64 14.24 17.25
N SER A 53 -4.33 14.46 17.41
CA SER A 53 -3.58 15.43 16.59
C SER A 53 -2.40 14.80 15.86
N TYR A 54 -2.25 15.23 14.61
CA TYR A 54 -1.12 14.88 13.77
C TYR A 54 -0.27 16.15 13.56
N ARG A 55 1.04 15.99 13.67
CA ARG A 55 2.00 17.01 13.24
C ARG A 55 2.78 16.44 12.08
N TRP A 56 2.91 17.22 11.02
CA TRP A 56 3.78 16.86 9.90
C TRP A 56 5.19 16.51 10.39
N GLN A 57 5.74 15.42 9.86
CA GLN A 57 7.11 14.99 10.07
C GLN A 57 7.75 14.71 8.71
N SER A 58 9.04 14.99 8.59
CA SER A 58 9.78 14.61 7.39
C SER A 58 9.77 13.09 7.22
N PHE A 59 9.77 12.61 5.98
CA PHE A 59 9.92 11.17 5.70
C PHE A 59 11.19 10.61 6.36
N LYS A 60 12.30 11.33 6.30
CA LYS A 60 13.57 10.94 6.94
C LYS A 60 13.43 10.69 8.45
N SER A 61 12.63 11.47 9.16
CA SER A 61 12.38 11.28 10.59
C SER A 61 11.39 10.16 10.88
N MET A 62 10.50 9.87 9.93
CA MET A 62 9.43 8.88 10.09
C MET A 62 9.90 7.48 9.72
N SER A 63 10.60 7.36 8.58
CA SER A 63 11.12 6.12 8.03
C SER A 63 12.53 6.34 7.47
N PRO A 64 13.57 5.75 8.10
CA PRO A 64 14.95 5.88 7.64
C PRO A 64 15.20 5.36 6.22
N ASN A 65 14.45 4.34 5.79
CA ASN A 65 14.57 3.73 4.46
C ASN A 65 13.50 4.25 3.46
N GLY A 66 12.62 5.16 3.90
CA GLY A 66 11.53 5.72 3.10
C GLY A 66 10.25 4.88 3.06
N VAL A 67 10.29 3.61 3.47
CA VAL A 67 9.13 2.70 3.46
C VAL A 67 8.21 2.96 4.63
N ILE A 68 6.89 2.89 4.39
CA ILE A 68 5.86 2.81 5.42
C ILE A 68 5.06 1.55 5.09
N GLY A 69 5.05 0.55 5.98
CA GLY A 69 4.42 -0.75 5.70
C GLY A 69 5.42 -1.90 5.56
N CYS A 70 4.91 -3.03 5.05
CA CYS A 70 5.63 -4.31 5.03
C CYS A 70 5.81 -4.88 3.60
N PRO A 71 6.70 -4.31 2.77
CA PRO A 71 7.03 -4.88 1.46
C PRO A 71 7.61 -6.30 1.55
N SER A 72 8.13 -6.75 2.69
CA SER A 72 8.60 -8.13 2.88
C SER A 72 7.52 -9.20 2.65
N ALA A 73 6.23 -8.84 2.79
CA ALA A 73 5.09 -9.72 2.56
C ALA A 73 4.55 -9.65 1.12
N ALA A 74 5.16 -8.85 0.24
CA ALA A 74 4.68 -8.66 -1.11
C ALA A 74 4.84 -9.90 -1.99
N SER A 75 3.92 -10.10 -2.94
CA SER A 75 4.01 -11.16 -3.95
C SER A 75 3.36 -10.73 -5.26
N ALA A 76 3.76 -11.34 -6.38
CA ALA A 76 3.17 -11.05 -7.68
C ALA A 76 1.68 -11.50 -7.75
N GLU A 77 1.33 -12.59 -7.07
CA GLU A 77 -0.04 -13.10 -6.99
C GLU A 77 -0.95 -12.11 -6.26
N LYS A 78 -0.47 -11.54 -5.14
CA LYS A 78 -1.16 -10.43 -4.45
C LYS A 78 -1.29 -9.24 -5.39
N GLY A 79 -0.25 -8.91 -6.16
CA GLY A 79 -0.26 -7.82 -7.13
C GLY A 79 -1.39 -7.92 -8.14
N ALA A 80 -1.55 -9.10 -8.75
CA ALA A 80 -2.63 -9.38 -9.69
C ALA A 80 -4.01 -9.20 -9.02
N ALA A 81 -4.20 -9.75 -7.83
CA ALA A 81 -5.47 -9.66 -7.08
C ALA A 81 -5.80 -8.21 -6.67
N LEU A 82 -4.79 -7.44 -6.25
CA LEU A 82 -4.93 -6.04 -5.86
C LEU A 82 -5.28 -5.15 -7.06
N LEU A 83 -4.65 -5.36 -8.21
CA LEU A 83 -4.97 -4.60 -9.43
C LEU A 83 -6.38 -4.91 -9.95
N ASP A 84 -6.81 -6.16 -9.90
CA ASP A 84 -8.19 -6.55 -10.21
C ASP A 84 -9.19 -5.89 -9.24
N ALA A 85 -8.90 -5.92 -7.92
CA ALA A 85 -9.72 -5.26 -6.91
C ALA A 85 -9.80 -3.74 -7.13
N ALA A 86 -8.66 -3.08 -7.43
CA ALA A 86 -8.59 -1.66 -7.72
C ALA A 86 -9.43 -1.29 -8.97
N SER A 87 -9.25 -2.06 -10.06
CA SER A 87 -9.99 -1.88 -11.31
C SER A 87 -11.50 -2.00 -11.09
N LYS A 88 -11.95 -3.02 -10.35
CA LYS A 88 -13.35 -3.18 -9.96
C LYS A 88 -13.87 -2.02 -9.11
N GLY A 89 -13.05 -1.51 -8.19
CA GLY A 89 -13.38 -0.33 -7.38
C GLY A 89 -13.61 0.91 -8.22
N VAL A 90 -12.68 1.23 -9.12
CA VAL A 90 -12.81 2.37 -10.06
C VAL A 90 -14.03 2.18 -10.96
N CYS A 91 -14.24 1.00 -11.52
CA CYS A 91 -15.40 0.72 -12.36
C CYS A 91 -16.73 0.87 -11.60
N ARG A 92 -16.77 0.53 -10.30
CA ARG A 92 -17.95 0.74 -9.46
C ARG A 92 -18.19 2.24 -9.25
N LEU A 93 -17.15 2.99 -8.89
CA LEU A 93 -17.24 4.44 -8.71
C LEU A 93 -17.77 5.12 -9.98
N MET A 94 -17.27 4.74 -11.15
CA MET A 94 -17.72 5.29 -12.43
C MET A 94 -19.20 4.99 -12.75
N LYS A 95 -19.75 3.88 -12.25
CA LYS A 95 -21.14 3.46 -12.48
C LYS A 95 -22.12 3.94 -11.41
N ASP A 96 -21.62 4.42 -10.29
CA ASP A 96 -22.43 4.89 -9.18
C ASP A 96 -23.01 6.26 -9.51
N GLN A 97 -24.33 6.39 -9.41
CA GLN A 97 -25.04 7.62 -9.74
C GLN A 97 -24.75 8.74 -8.73
N GLU A 98 -24.53 8.41 -7.46
CA GLU A 98 -24.20 9.39 -6.41
C GLU A 98 -22.83 10.04 -6.65
N THR A 99 -21.87 9.32 -7.25
CA THR A 99 -20.57 9.90 -7.65
C THR A 99 -20.73 11.12 -8.55
N TRP A 100 -21.80 11.16 -9.34
CA TRP A 100 -22.06 12.18 -10.35
C TRP A 100 -23.23 13.11 -10.00
N SER A 101 -23.82 12.98 -8.81
CA SER A 101 -24.86 13.91 -8.38
C SER A 101 -24.25 15.26 -8.00
N ASP A 102 -24.86 16.34 -8.45
CA ASP A 102 -24.47 17.74 -8.17
C ASP A 102 -24.49 18.08 -6.67
#